data_AF-A0A146K4B5-F1
#
_entry.id   AF-A0A146K4B5-F1
#
_cell.length_a   1.000
_cell.length_b   1.000
_cell.length_c   1.000
_cell.angle_alpha   90.00
_cell.angle_beta   90.00
_cell.angle_gamma   90.00
#
_symmetry.space_group_name_H-M   'P 1'
#
loop_
_entity.id
_entity.type
_entity.pdbx_description
1 polymer ?
#
loop_
_entity_poly.entity_id
_entity_poly.type
_entity_poly.pdbx_seq_one_letter_code
_entity_poly.pdbx_strand_id
1 'polypeptide(L)'
;AQRVNAEQVARQKSTLLDVSSTEVTLTQIYEQIPAEFRGMMQLEVDFELQVLQPNKQIVELLQLLAKRGKKFIIVTDTYLSLQQVTKLIDKFRQYVQIDFDDIFVSSEYQSSKQQNLFKIAQEKHKNIIHIGDSEERDFLAAIGKEIAAIHYKSRMHQLLSVDKFKKLAKGLNCYETHFGISVILGVQQLLRLDDEFWTNLGKHVGGPVVYSFTQYV
;
A
#
# COMPACT_ATOMS: atom_id res chain seq x y z
N ALA A 1 -8.71 -14.56 9.55
CA ALA A 1 -9.99 -15.08 9.02
C ALA A 1 -11.18 -14.19 9.36
N GLN A 2 -11.42 -13.83 10.63
CA GLN A 2 -12.59 -13.03 11.04
C GLN A 2 -12.66 -11.63 10.42
N ARG A 3 -11.57 -10.86 10.39
CA ARG A 3 -11.53 -9.50 9.80
C ARG A 3 -11.82 -9.44 8.29
N VAL A 4 -11.37 -10.46 7.54
CA VAL A 4 -11.60 -10.59 6.09
C VAL A 4 -13.05 -10.95 5.81
N ASN A 5 -13.62 -11.88 6.60
CA ASN A 5 -15.04 -12.23 6.48
C ASN A 5 -15.93 -11.02 6.83
N ALA A 6 -15.62 -10.30 7.91
CA ALA A 6 -16.33 -9.09 8.29
C ALA A 6 -16.35 -8.05 7.16
N GLU A 7 -15.23 -7.86 6.44
CA GLU A 7 -15.20 -6.99 5.27
C GLU A 7 -16.10 -7.50 4.15
N GLN A 8 -16.05 -8.79 3.82
CA GLN A 8 -16.90 -9.37 2.78
C GLN A 8 -18.39 -9.18 3.10
N VAL A 9 -18.78 -9.44 4.35
CA VAL A 9 -20.16 -9.24 4.82
C VAL A 9 -20.57 -7.77 4.74
N ALA A 10 -19.69 -6.85 5.15
CA ALA A 10 -19.95 -5.41 5.04
C ALA A 10 -20.15 -4.99 3.58
N ARG A 11 -19.28 -5.44 2.66
CA ARG A 11 -19.40 -5.14 1.23
C ARG A 11 -20.68 -5.70 0.63
N GLN A 12 -21.05 -6.94 0.97
CA GLN A 12 -22.32 -7.55 0.55
C GLN A 12 -23.52 -6.73 1.03
N LYS A 13 -23.53 -6.32 2.30
CA LYS A 13 -24.59 -5.45 2.84
C LYS A 13 -24.64 -4.09 2.13
N SER A 14 -23.48 -3.50 1.85
CA SER A 14 -23.39 -2.23 1.09
C SER A 14 -24.02 -2.39 -0.30
N THR A 15 -23.66 -3.43 -1.04
CA THR A 15 -24.21 -3.70 -2.38
C THR A 15 -25.72 -3.99 -2.38
N LEU A 16 -26.26 -4.56 -1.29
CA LEU A 16 -27.71 -4.75 -1.15
C LEU A 16 -28.47 -3.43 -0.95
N LEU A 17 -27.82 -2.43 -0.34
CA LEU A 17 -28.39 -1.10 -0.10
C LEU A 17 -28.22 -0.19 -1.32
N ASP A 18 -27.05 -0.25 -1.96
CA ASP A 18 -26.71 0.49 -3.15
C ASP A 18 -25.89 -0.39 -4.10
N VAL A 19 -26.53 -0.83 -5.18
CA VAL A 19 -25.90 -1.68 -6.21
C VAL A 19 -24.73 -0.96 -6.90
N SER A 20 -24.69 0.37 -6.85
CA SER A 20 -23.67 1.17 -7.52
C SER A 20 -22.36 1.28 -6.73
N SER A 21 -22.34 0.89 -5.46
CA SER A 21 -21.14 0.94 -4.61
C SER A 21 -20.86 -0.38 -3.90
N THR A 22 -19.58 -0.74 -3.84
CA THR A 22 -19.06 -1.83 -3.00
C THR A 22 -18.13 -1.30 -1.91
N GLU A 23 -18.02 0.03 -1.80
CA GLU A 23 -17.17 0.67 -0.81
C GLU A 23 -17.78 0.56 0.58
N VAL A 24 -16.88 0.45 1.56
CA VAL A 24 -17.23 0.32 2.97
C VAL A 24 -16.22 1.08 3.81
N THR A 25 -16.71 1.65 4.90
CA THR A 25 -15.88 2.29 5.92
C THR A 25 -15.36 1.25 6.92
N LEU A 26 -14.27 1.58 7.63
CA LEU A 26 -13.77 0.71 8.68
C LEU A 26 -14.82 0.43 9.77
N THR A 27 -15.64 1.43 10.11
CA THR A 27 -16.74 1.29 11.07
C THR A 27 -17.73 0.22 10.63
N GLN A 28 -18.19 0.24 9.38
CA GLN A 28 -19.14 -0.75 8.84
C GLN A 28 -18.56 -2.17 8.88
N ILE A 29 -17.24 -2.30 8.67
CA ILE A 29 -16.56 -3.59 8.79
C ILE A 29 -16.56 -4.05 10.26
N TYR A 30 -16.19 -3.17 11.19
CA TYR A 30 -16.12 -3.49 12.62
C TYR A 30 -17.49 -3.77 13.26
N GLU A 31 -18.58 -3.26 12.68
CA GLU A 31 -19.94 -3.66 13.08
C GLU A 31 -20.21 -5.15 12.85
N GLN A 32 -19.56 -5.77 11.85
CA GLN A 32 -19.69 -7.20 11.55
C GLN A 32 -18.74 -8.07 12.40
N ILE A 33 -17.88 -7.46 13.21
CA ILE A 33 -16.98 -8.16 14.12
C ILE A 33 -17.69 -8.40 15.47
N PRO A 34 -17.41 -9.52 16.16
CA PRO A 34 -17.95 -9.77 17.50
C PRO A 34 -17.72 -8.60 18.46
N ALA A 35 -18.70 -8.33 19.32
CA ALA A 35 -18.74 -7.13 20.13
C ALA A 35 -17.49 -6.94 21.01
N GLU A 36 -16.92 -8.04 21.52
CA GLU A 36 -15.70 -8.00 22.35
C GLU A 36 -14.46 -7.44 21.63
N PHE A 37 -14.41 -7.52 20.29
CA PHE A 37 -13.27 -7.07 19.50
C PHE A 37 -13.49 -5.70 18.84
N ARG A 38 -14.66 -5.09 18.99
CA ARG A 38 -14.97 -3.79 18.37
C ARG A 38 -14.03 -2.67 18.84
N GLY A 39 -13.55 -2.76 20.08
CA GLY A 39 -12.56 -1.83 20.63
C GLY A 39 -11.19 -1.88 19.93
N MET A 40 -10.92 -2.91 19.11
CA MET A 40 -9.66 -3.04 18.37
C MET A 40 -9.59 -2.16 17.12
N MET A 41 -10.70 -1.52 16.70
CA MET A 41 -10.73 -0.68 15.51
C MET A 41 -9.69 0.43 15.54
N GLN A 42 -9.62 1.15 16.67
CA GLN A 42 -8.65 2.23 16.82
C GLN A 42 -7.22 1.68 16.87
N LEU A 43 -7.03 0.51 17.47
CA LEU A 43 -5.73 -0.15 17.51
C LEU A 43 -5.24 -0.55 16.09
N GLU A 44 -6.12 -1.03 15.21
CA GLU A 44 -5.81 -1.31 13.80
C GLU A 44 -5.33 -0.05 13.09
N VAL A 45 -6.08 1.05 13.22
CA VAL A 45 -5.71 2.35 12.63
C VAL A 45 -4.39 2.88 13.17
N ASP A 46 -4.22 2.87 14.50
CA ASP A 46 -3.02 3.40 15.14
C ASP A 46 -1.78 2.58 14.75
N PHE A 47 -1.93 1.25 14.69
CA PHE A 47 -0.87 0.37 14.24
C PHE A 47 -0.51 0.62 12.77
N GLU A 48 -1.51 0.74 11.88
CA GLU A 48 -1.29 1.05 10.47
C GLU A 48 -0.56 2.39 10.31
N LEU A 49 -1.00 3.44 11.00
CA LEU A 49 -0.33 4.75 11.03
C LEU A 49 1.11 4.66 11.58
N GLN A 50 1.37 3.79 12.56
CA GLN A 50 2.69 3.61 13.16
C GLN A 50 3.65 2.93 12.18
N VAL A 51 3.24 1.82 11.55
CA VAL A 51 4.13 0.96 10.77
C VAL A 51 4.29 1.38 9.31
N LEU A 52 3.35 2.14 8.76
CA LEU A 52 3.46 2.63 7.38
C LEU A 52 4.73 3.48 7.19
N GLN A 53 5.46 3.15 6.13
CA GLN A 53 6.71 3.77 5.71
C GLN A 53 6.61 4.20 4.25
N PRO A 54 7.23 5.34 3.88
CA PRO A 54 7.18 5.80 2.51
C PRO A 54 8.05 4.93 1.60
N ASN A 55 7.58 4.72 0.38
CA ASN A 55 8.39 4.07 -0.64
C ASN A 55 9.45 5.04 -1.18
N LYS A 56 10.72 4.76 -0.89
CA LYS A 56 11.87 5.61 -1.27
C LYS A 56 11.90 5.98 -2.77
N GLN A 57 11.59 5.04 -3.66
CA GLN A 57 11.59 5.30 -5.11
C GLN A 57 10.52 6.33 -5.50
N ILE A 58 9.33 6.23 -4.90
CA ILE A 58 8.24 7.16 -5.15
C ILE A 58 8.56 8.53 -4.55
N VAL A 59 9.13 8.57 -3.35
CA VAL A 59 9.61 9.81 -2.71
C VAL A 59 10.58 10.56 -3.62
N GLU A 60 11.61 9.89 -4.14
CA GLU A 60 12.59 10.49 -5.05
C GLU A 60 11.95 10.99 -6.35
N LEU A 61 11.03 10.21 -6.92
CA LEU A 61 10.28 10.60 -8.11
C LEU A 61 9.44 11.86 -7.87
N LEU A 62 8.68 11.91 -6.75
CA LEU A 62 7.85 13.05 -6.42
C LEU A 62 8.69 14.32 -6.24
N GLN A 63 9.84 14.24 -5.55
CA GLN A 63 10.76 15.37 -5.40
C GLN A 63 11.30 15.87 -6.75
N LEU A 64 11.65 14.96 -7.66
CA LEU A 64 12.10 15.30 -9.02
C LEU A 64 10.99 16.02 -9.81
N LEU A 65 9.75 15.53 -9.71
CA LEU A 65 8.60 16.12 -10.40
C LEU A 65 8.20 17.46 -9.78
N ALA A 66 8.33 17.63 -8.47
CA ALA A 66 8.05 18.88 -7.77
C ALA A 66 8.99 20.00 -8.25
N LYS A 67 10.29 19.70 -8.43
CA LYS A 67 11.26 20.63 -9.03
C LYS A 67 10.90 21.08 -10.45
N ARG A 68 10.03 20.33 -11.15
CA ARG A 68 9.49 20.67 -12.47
C ARG A 68 8.12 21.35 -12.41
N GLY A 69 7.69 21.80 -11.23
CA GLY A 69 6.42 22.49 -11.02
C GLY A 69 5.20 21.59 -11.23
N LYS A 70 5.33 20.27 -11.04
CA LYS A 70 4.18 19.36 -11.12
C LYS A 70 3.35 19.44 -9.84
N LYS A 71 2.04 19.29 -10.02
CA LYS A 71 1.04 19.19 -8.97
C LYS A 71 0.80 17.73 -8.60
N PHE A 72 0.39 17.49 -7.36
CA PHE A 72 0.19 16.14 -6.85
C PHE A 72 -1.18 16.01 -6.24
N ILE A 73 -1.90 14.96 -6.63
CA ILE A 73 -3.16 14.57 -6.00
C ILE A 73 -3.05 13.13 -5.56
N ILE A 74 -3.77 12.77 -4.49
CA ILE A 74 -3.86 11.40 -4.02
C ILE A 74 -5.23 10.85 -4.41
N VAL A 75 -5.24 9.68 -5.03
CA VAL A 75 -6.45 8.92 -5.31
C VAL A 75 -6.24 7.53 -4.72
N THR A 76 -7.03 7.15 -3.71
CA THR A 76 -6.80 5.91 -2.97
C THR A 76 -8.09 5.18 -2.66
N ASP A 77 -8.06 3.86 -2.89
CA ASP A 77 -9.11 2.96 -2.44
C ASP A 77 -8.73 2.46 -1.05
N THR A 78 -9.42 2.92 0.00
CA THR A 78 -9.13 2.57 1.39
C THR A 78 -10.37 2.72 2.25
N TYR A 79 -10.42 1.98 3.37
CA TYR A 79 -11.44 2.11 4.40
C TYR A 79 -11.15 3.24 5.41
N LEU A 80 -9.96 3.84 5.33
CA LEU A 80 -9.56 4.97 6.18
C LEU A 80 -10.31 6.24 5.78
N SER A 81 -10.68 7.07 6.75
CA SER A 81 -11.29 8.37 6.50
C SER A 81 -10.29 9.36 5.89
N LEU A 82 -10.80 10.42 5.26
CA LEU A 82 -9.97 11.53 4.77
C LEU A 82 -9.10 12.12 5.88
N GLN A 83 -9.65 12.24 7.09
CA GLN A 83 -8.90 12.73 8.25
C GLN A 83 -7.73 11.80 8.61
N GLN A 84 -7.93 10.48 8.57
CA GLN A 84 -6.88 9.49 8.86
C GLN A 84 -5.81 9.50 7.76
N VAL A 85 -6.21 9.54 6.49
CA VAL A 85 -5.29 9.66 5.35
C VAL A 85 -4.49 10.96 5.42
N THR A 86 -5.11 12.07 5.81
CA THR A 86 -4.42 13.35 6.00
C THR A 86 -3.34 13.26 7.08
N LYS A 87 -3.64 12.66 8.24
CA LYS A 87 -2.64 12.41 9.30
C LYS A 87 -1.46 11.53 8.81
N LEU A 88 -1.75 10.54 7.98
CA LEU A 88 -0.73 9.70 7.36
C LEU A 88 0.19 10.54 6.45
N ILE A 89 -0.39 11.40 5.61
CA ILE A 89 0.34 12.31 4.72
C ILE A 89 1.18 13.30 5.51
N ASP A 90 0.66 13.85 6.61
CA ASP A 90 1.43 14.74 7.49
C ASP A 90 2.66 14.06 8.07
N LYS A 91 2.53 12.79 8.47
CA LYS A 91 3.69 11.97 8.85
C LYS A 91 4.64 11.79 7.67
N PHE A 92 4.15 11.71 6.42
CA PHE A 92 5.00 11.58 5.24
C PHE A 92 5.73 12.87 4.84
N ARG A 93 5.21 14.05 5.19
CA ARG A 93 5.84 15.35 4.87
C ARG A 93 7.26 15.49 5.43
N GLN A 94 7.61 14.76 6.49
CA GLN A 94 8.99 14.73 6.99
C GLN A 94 10.00 14.10 6.00
N TYR A 95 9.53 13.28 5.06
CA TYR A 95 10.37 12.61 4.05
C TYR A 95 10.33 13.32 2.69
N VAL A 96 9.25 14.05 2.41
CA VAL A 96 9.02 14.73 1.13
C VAL A 96 8.41 16.09 1.38
N GLN A 97 9.15 17.14 0.98
CA GLN A 97 8.67 18.52 0.99
C GLN A 97 7.84 18.81 -0.27
N ILE A 98 6.70 18.13 -0.38
CA ILE A 98 5.68 18.44 -1.40
C ILE A 98 4.35 18.65 -0.72
N ASP A 99 3.52 19.46 -1.36
CA ASP A 99 2.12 19.56 -1.06
C ASP A 99 1.30 18.72 -2.02
N PHE A 100 0.21 18.17 -1.50
CA PHE A 100 -0.82 17.52 -2.29
C PHE A 100 -1.98 18.51 -2.43
N ASP A 101 -2.32 18.85 -3.67
CA ASP A 101 -3.40 19.79 -4.00
C ASP A 101 -4.76 19.24 -3.55
N ASP A 102 -4.97 17.92 -3.63
CA ASP A 102 -6.20 17.24 -3.23
C ASP A 102 -6.00 15.76 -2.87
N ILE A 103 -6.93 15.23 -2.08
CA ILE A 103 -6.96 13.83 -1.66
C ILE A 103 -8.38 13.28 -1.87
N PHE A 104 -8.48 12.24 -2.70
CA PHE A 104 -9.71 11.53 -3.03
C PHE A 104 -9.65 10.13 -2.43
N VAL A 105 -10.59 9.84 -1.52
CA VAL A 105 -10.64 8.61 -0.73
C VAL A 105 -11.92 7.85 -1.03
N SER A 106 -11.82 6.59 -1.46
CA SER A 106 -12.98 5.83 -1.94
C SER A 106 -14.10 5.69 -0.91
N SER A 107 -13.78 5.48 0.37
CA SER A 107 -14.77 5.35 1.44
C SER A 107 -15.51 6.66 1.75
N GLU A 108 -14.92 7.82 1.43
CA GLU A 108 -15.56 9.14 1.62
C GLU A 108 -16.50 9.46 0.46
N TYR A 109 -16.10 9.08 -0.75
CA TYR A 109 -16.89 9.28 -1.97
C TYR A 109 -17.84 8.11 -2.27
N GLN A 110 -17.81 7.05 -1.44
CA GLN A 110 -18.53 5.79 -1.66
C GLN A 110 -18.33 5.25 -3.09
N SER A 111 -17.13 5.42 -3.64
CA SER A 111 -16.82 5.01 -5.00
C SER A 111 -15.35 4.71 -5.16
N SER A 112 -15.03 3.55 -5.73
CA SER A 112 -13.64 3.16 -5.98
C SER A 112 -13.07 3.77 -7.27
N LYS A 113 -11.76 3.63 -7.48
CA LYS A 113 -11.07 3.97 -8.74
C LYS A 113 -11.69 3.31 -9.96
N GLN A 114 -12.06 2.03 -9.85
CA GLN A 114 -12.71 1.27 -10.91
C GLN A 114 -14.12 1.82 -11.23
N GLN A 115 -14.77 2.38 -10.21
CA GLN A 115 -16.04 3.07 -10.34
C GLN A 115 -15.82 4.53 -10.72
N ASN A 116 -16.22 5.52 -9.92
CA ASN A 116 -16.26 6.93 -10.35
C ASN A 116 -15.18 7.82 -9.72
N LEU A 117 -14.33 7.31 -8.82
CA LEU A 117 -13.36 8.15 -8.10
C LEU A 117 -12.41 8.91 -9.04
N PHE A 118 -11.96 8.27 -10.12
CA PHE A 118 -11.14 8.94 -11.14
C PHE A 118 -11.89 10.03 -11.90
N LYS A 119 -13.19 9.84 -12.18
CA LYS A 119 -14.01 10.86 -12.85
C LYS A 119 -14.17 12.08 -11.94
N ILE A 120 -14.43 11.86 -10.66
CA ILE A 120 -14.51 12.92 -9.64
C ILE A 120 -13.19 13.71 -9.59
N ALA A 121 -12.05 13.02 -9.60
CA ALA A 121 -10.75 13.68 -9.67
C ALA A 121 -10.57 14.50 -10.96
N GLN A 122 -11.05 13.98 -12.11
CA GLN A 122 -11.00 14.67 -13.41
C GLN A 122 -11.90 15.91 -13.51
N GLU A 123 -12.96 16.01 -12.70
CA GLU A 123 -13.80 17.20 -12.65
C GLU A 123 -13.02 18.40 -12.11
N LYS A 124 -12.15 18.16 -11.11
CA LYS A 124 -11.34 19.20 -10.47
C LYS A 124 -9.97 19.39 -11.12
N HIS A 125 -9.37 18.33 -11.63
CA HIS A 125 -8.02 18.34 -12.23
C HIS A 125 -8.04 17.83 -13.66
N LYS A 126 -7.31 18.47 -14.56
CA LYS A 126 -7.18 18.04 -15.97
C LYS A 126 -5.75 17.60 -16.25
N ASN A 127 -5.56 16.83 -17.33
CA ASN A 127 -4.25 16.34 -17.78
C ASN A 127 -3.52 15.52 -16.69
N ILE A 128 -4.25 14.60 -16.06
CA ILE A 128 -3.74 13.74 -14.98
C ILE A 128 -2.90 12.60 -15.57
N ILE A 129 -1.78 12.29 -14.91
CA ILE A 129 -1.08 11.01 -15.07
C ILE A 129 -1.17 10.27 -13.74
N HIS A 130 -1.79 9.10 -13.73
CA HIS A 130 -1.90 8.26 -12.54
C HIS A 130 -0.70 7.32 -12.40
N ILE A 131 -0.21 7.13 -11.18
CA ILE A 131 0.86 6.17 -10.86
C ILE A 131 0.36 5.30 -9.71
N GLY A 132 0.27 4.00 -9.93
CA GLY A 132 -0.17 3.04 -8.91
C GLY A 132 0.30 1.63 -9.21
N ASP A 133 0.19 0.74 -8.21
CA ASP A 133 0.79 -0.58 -8.24
C ASP A 133 -0.19 -1.70 -8.60
N SER A 134 -1.50 -1.46 -8.48
CA SER A 134 -2.51 -2.39 -8.93
C SER A 134 -2.71 -2.27 -10.45
N GLU A 135 -2.44 -3.35 -11.18
CA GLU A 135 -2.72 -3.37 -12.62
C GLU A 135 -4.21 -3.09 -12.89
N GLU A 136 -5.11 -3.74 -12.15
CA GLU A 136 -6.56 -3.58 -12.34
C GLU A 136 -7.10 -2.26 -11.79
N ARG A 137 -6.78 -1.92 -10.53
CA ARG A 137 -7.41 -0.78 -9.83
C ARG A 137 -6.74 0.56 -10.12
N ASP A 138 -5.48 0.56 -10.51
CA ASP A 138 -4.76 1.79 -10.83
C ASP A 138 -4.58 1.96 -12.33
N PHE A 139 -3.88 1.02 -12.98
CA PHE A 139 -3.49 1.19 -14.38
C PHE A 139 -4.68 1.06 -15.33
N LEU A 140 -5.35 -0.10 -15.37
CA LEU A 140 -6.47 -0.35 -16.27
C LEU A 140 -7.68 0.55 -15.96
N ALA A 141 -7.98 0.77 -14.67
CA ALA A 141 -9.05 1.66 -14.26
C ALA A 141 -8.81 3.11 -14.72
N ALA A 142 -7.58 3.64 -14.61
CA ALA A 142 -7.25 4.99 -15.10
C ALA A 142 -7.34 5.07 -16.63
N ILE A 143 -6.75 4.10 -17.35
CA ILE A 143 -6.80 4.04 -18.82
C ILE A 143 -8.26 3.98 -19.30
N GLY A 144 -9.11 3.19 -18.65
CA GLY A 144 -10.54 3.11 -18.96
C GLY A 144 -11.32 4.41 -18.74
N LYS A 145 -10.75 5.37 -18.01
CA LYS A 145 -11.29 6.75 -17.83
C LYS A 145 -10.50 7.79 -18.62
N GLU A 146 -9.72 7.36 -19.62
CA GLU A 146 -8.91 8.23 -20.47
C GLU A 146 -7.87 9.04 -19.69
N ILE A 147 -7.44 8.52 -18.53
CA ILE A 147 -6.33 9.06 -17.74
C ILE A 147 -5.07 8.30 -18.15
N ALA A 148 -4.02 9.04 -18.51
CA ALA A 148 -2.72 8.42 -18.75
C ALA A 148 -2.22 7.76 -17.46
N ALA A 149 -1.66 6.55 -17.55
CA ALA A 149 -1.29 5.78 -16.36
C ALA A 149 0.09 5.13 -16.50
N ILE A 150 0.78 4.99 -15.37
CA ILE A 150 2.03 4.25 -15.24
C ILE A 150 1.81 3.16 -14.20
N HIS A 151 1.97 1.90 -14.61
CA HIS A 151 1.95 0.78 -13.68
C HIS A 151 3.28 0.68 -12.92
N TYR A 152 3.25 1.05 -11.64
CA TYR A 152 4.40 0.94 -10.75
C TYR A 152 4.49 -0.49 -10.20
N LYS A 153 5.42 -1.28 -10.70
CA LYS A 153 5.63 -2.65 -10.18
C LYS A 153 6.05 -2.60 -8.71
N SER A 154 5.36 -3.35 -7.87
CA SER A 154 5.65 -3.42 -6.43
C SER A 154 7.10 -3.84 -6.15
N ARG A 155 7.65 -3.43 -5.01
CA ARG A 155 9.01 -3.81 -4.58
C ARG A 155 9.20 -5.33 -4.58
N MET A 156 8.17 -6.08 -4.21
CA MET A 156 8.19 -7.53 -4.25
C MET A 156 8.36 -8.04 -5.68
N HIS A 157 7.59 -7.53 -6.64
CA HIS A 157 7.75 -7.91 -8.05
C HIS A 157 9.13 -7.52 -8.57
N GLN A 158 9.64 -6.34 -8.21
CA GLN A 158 10.99 -5.92 -8.58
C GLN A 158 12.05 -6.91 -8.01
N LEU A 159 11.93 -7.29 -6.74
CA LEU A 159 12.85 -8.23 -6.10
C LEU A 159 12.80 -9.63 -6.74
N LEU A 160 11.60 -10.16 -6.98
CA LEU A 160 11.39 -11.45 -7.61
C LEU A 160 11.84 -11.48 -9.07
N SER A 161 11.96 -10.34 -9.74
CA SER A 161 12.51 -10.26 -11.09
C SER A 161 14.03 -10.48 -11.15
N VAL A 162 14.75 -10.34 -10.02
CA VAL A 162 16.20 -10.56 -9.94
C VAL A 162 16.52 -12.06 -9.99
N ASP A 163 17.42 -12.48 -10.87
CA ASP A 163 17.69 -13.90 -11.16
C ASP A 163 18.07 -14.74 -9.93
N LYS A 164 18.81 -14.15 -8.98
CA LYS A 164 19.15 -14.81 -7.70
C LYS A 164 17.89 -15.15 -6.88
N PHE A 165 16.91 -14.24 -6.85
CA PHE A 165 15.64 -14.45 -6.17
C PHE A 165 14.72 -15.39 -6.93
N LYS A 166 14.70 -15.37 -8.27
CA LYS A 166 13.97 -16.37 -9.07
C LYS A 166 14.43 -17.79 -8.76
N LYS A 167 15.76 -18.00 -8.66
CA LYS A 167 16.33 -19.31 -8.31
C LYS A 167 15.95 -19.75 -6.90
N LEU A 168 16.02 -18.84 -5.92
CA LEU A 168 15.58 -19.12 -4.55
C LEU A 168 14.08 -19.44 -4.51
N ALA A 169 13.25 -18.61 -5.15
CA ALA A 169 11.81 -18.77 -5.17
C ALA A 169 11.39 -20.10 -5.80
N LYS A 170 12.04 -20.47 -6.91
CA LYS A 170 11.88 -21.77 -7.56
C LYS A 170 12.35 -22.94 -6.68
N GLY A 171 13.46 -22.79 -5.96
CA GLY A 171 13.98 -23.81 -5.05
C GLY A 171 13.13 -24.02 -3.79
N LEU A 172 12.49 -22.96 -3.30
CA LEU A 172 11.55 -22.98 -2.17
C LEU A 172 10.11 -23.29 -2.58
N ASN A 173 9.85 -23.53 -3.87
CA ASN A 173 8.50 -23.70 -4.42
C ASN A 173 7.55 -22.53 -4.06
N CYS A 174 8.11 -21.34 -3.83
CA CYS A 174 7.36 -20.20 -3.34
C CYS A 174 7.03 -19.24 -4.50
N TYR A 175 5.76 -19.24 -4.88
CA TYR A 175 5.19 -18.29 -5.83
C TYR A 175 4.59 -17.12 -5.05
N GLU A 176 4.97 -15.89 -5.43
CA GLU A 176 4.40 -14.54 -5.19
C GLU A 176 3.78 -14.12 -3.82
N THR A 177 3.44 -15.02 -2.90
CA THR A 177 2.68 -14.74 -1.68
C THR A 177 3.22 -15.46 -0.45
N HIS A 178 4.43 -16.02 -0.51
CA HIS A 178 5.00 -16.75 0.61
C HIS A 178 5.50 -15.79 1.69
N PHE A 179 5.01 -15.96 2.93
CA PHE A 179 5.34 -15.15 4.10
C PHE A 179 6.84 -14.88 4.26
N GLY A 180 7.69 -15.87 3.97
CA GLY A 180 9.15 -15.72 4.02
C GLY A 180 9.70 -14.59 3.13
N ILE A 181 9.13 -14.37 1.95
CA ILE A 181 9.54 -13.26 1.07
C ILE A 181 9.14 -11.91 1.69
N SER A 182 7.95 -11.83 2.29
CA SER A 182 7.49 -10.63 3.00
C SER A 182 8.36 -10.32 4.21
N VAL A 183 8.78 -11.33 4.97
CA VAL A 183 9.73 -11.17 6.09
C VAL A 183 11.08 -10.67 5.58
N ILE A 184 11.60 -11.27 4.50
CA ILE A 184 12.85 -10.85 3.86
C ILE A 184 12.78 -9.37 3.43
N LEU A 185 11.70 -8.96 2.76
CA LEU A 185 11.47 -7.57 2.36
C LEU A 185 11.35 -6.64 3.57
N GLY A 186 10.64 -7.06 4.62
CA GLY A 186 10.51 -6.31 5.86
C GLY A 186 11.86 -6.10 6.55
N VAL A 187 12.68 -7.15 6.63
CA VAL A 187 14.04 -7.09 7.16
C VAL A 187 14.92 -6.18 6.31
N GLN A 188 14.86 -6.29 4.98
CA GLN A 188 15.61 -5.42 4.08
C GLN A 188 15.25 -3.94 4.29
N GLN A 189 13.96 -3.63 4.37
CA GLN A 189 13.47 -2.27 4.56
C GLN A 189 13.81 -1.73 5.96
N LEU A 190 13.67 -2.56 7.01
CA LEU A 190 13.99 -2.20 8.39
C LEU A 190 15.48 -1.92 8.56
N LEU A 191 16.32 -2.76 7.97
CA LEU A 191 17.78 -2.64 8.03
C LEU A 191 18.35 -1.69 6.97
N ARG A 192 17.51 -1.14 6.08
CA ARG A 192 17.90 -0.26 4.96
C ARG A 192 18.99 -0.87 4.06
N LEU A 193 18.95 -2.19 3.86
CA LEU A 193 19.98 -2.88 3.11
C LEU A 193 19.85 -2.53 1.62
N ASP A 194 20.95 -2.05 1.06
CA ASP A 194 21.13 -1.71 -0.35
C ASP A 194 21.24 -2.96 -1.24
N ASP A 195 21.49 -2.77 -2.54
CA ASP A 195 21.31 -3.77 -3.61
C ASP A 195 22.11 -5.09 -3.41
N GLU A 196 23.09 -5.12 -2.51
CA GLU A 196 23.77 -6.34 -2.06
C GLU A 196 23.01 -7.10 -0.95
N PHE A 197 21.75 -7.41 -1.21
CA PHE A 197 20.84 -8.00 -0.22
C PHE A 197 21.45 -9.19 0.55
N TRP A 198 22.04 -10.19 -0.12
CA TRP A 198 22.57 -11.39 0.55
C TRP A 198 23.81 -11.13 1.38
N THR A 199 24.72 -10.27 0.89
CA THR A 199 25.90 -9.84 1.64
C THR A 199 25.44 -9.17 2.93
N ASN A 200 24.46 -8.27 2.82
CA ASN A 200 23.94 -7.50 3.93
C ASN A 200 23.09 -8.32 4.89
N LEU A 201 22.22 -9.21 4.39
CA LEU A 201 21.46 -10.13 5.22
C LEU A 201 22.41 -11.05 5.99
N GLY A 202 23.43 -11.58 5.30
CA GLY A 202 24.50 -12.35 5.93
C GLY A 202 25.26 -11.55 6.98
N LYS A 203 25.63 -10.31 6.70
CA LYS A 203 26.39 -9.45 7.62
C LYS A 203 25.58 -8.99 8.83
N HIS A 204 24.33 -8.59 8.62
CA HIS A 204 23.51 -7.90 9.63
C HIS A 204 22.56 -8.84 10.39
N VAL A 205 22.22 -10.00 9.82
CA VAL A 205 21.31 -10.97 10.44
C VAL A 205 21.99 -12.33 10.61
N GLY A 206 22.42 -12.95 9.51
CA GLY A 206 22.96 -14.31 9.52
C GLY A 206 24.22 -14.44 10.39
N GLY A 207 25.14 -13.49 10.28
CA GLY A 207 26.42 -13.45 10.99
C GLY A 207 26.23 -13.35 12.50
N PRO A 208 25.48 -12.35 13.01
CA PRO A 208 25.17 -12.27 14.44
C PRO A 208 24.45 -13.51 14.98
N VAL A 209 23.52 -14.10 14.22
CA VAL A 209 22.79 -15.32 14.64
C VAL A 209 23.71 -16.54 14.68
N VAL A 210 24.56 -16.73 13.68
CA VAL A 210 25.52 -17.84 13.65
C VAL A 210 26.58 -17.65 14.73
N TYR A 211 27.12 -16.43 14.88
CA TYR A 211 28.10 -16.12 15.92
C TYR A 211 27.53 -16.39 17.31
N SER A 212 26.31 -15.93 17.61
CA SER A 212 25.68 -16.22 18.90
C SER A 212 25.48 -17.73 19.09
N PHE A 213 25.00 -18.45 18.08
CA PHE A 213 24.89 -19.91 18.16
C PHE A 213 26.23 -20.59 18.50
N THR A 214 27.33 -20.17 17.86
CA THR A 214 28.67 -20.73 18.13
C THR A 214 29.27 -20.35 19.49
N GLN A 215 28.72 -19.35 20.19
CA GLN A 215 29.18 -18.95 21.52
C GLN A 215 28.43 -19.68 22.65
N TYR A 216 27.26 -20.25 22.34
CA TYR A 216 26.36 -20.88 23.33
C TYR A 216 26.16 -22.39 23.09
N VAL A 217 26.88 -22.97 22.13
CA VAL A 217 27.04 -24.42 21.92
C VAL A 217 28.50 -24.75 22.11
#